data_AF-A0A6J1E091-F1
#
_entry.id   AF-A0A6J1E091-F1
#
_cell.length_a   1.000
_cell.length_b   1.000
_cell.length_c   1.000
_cell.angle_alpha   90.00
_cell.angle_beta   90.00
_cell.angle_gamma   90.00
#
_symmetry.space_group_name_H-M   'P 1'
#
loop_
_entity.id
_entity.type
_entity.pdbx_description
1 polymer ?
#
loop_
_entity_poly.entity_id
_entity_poly.type
_entity_poly.pdbx_seq_one_letter_code
_entity_poly.pdbx_strand_id
1 'polypeptide(L)'
;MSDLVILEGDQLRKLARIIRNQEANAIKNIKFQYEHELAQYLRASADNYESVIRLLDDNDVMKHTFKDDKTRSLIANDIFSYIVSSVNLGLQEVKNYALRVNYLRKISQHRNEIVQYRNYMLEYTRNRQSVAARSFSRYLKNSGIKFNDLLKRMPEVTEDRFMEGAAAAIEIGLEVAAATVEVGLEVATTNVEVEEKKNVGR
;
A
#
# COMPACT_ATOMS: atom_id res chain seq x y z
N MET A 1 -4.22 32.53 18.96
CA MET A 1 -4.74 31.71 17.84
C MET A 1 -5.87 30.89 18.44
N SER A 2 -7.00 30.75 17.74
CA SER A 2 -8.09 29.92 18.23
C SER A 2 -7.65 28.46 18.23
N ASP A 3 -8.07 27.67 19.22
CA ASP A 3 -7.77 26.24 19.23
C ASP A 3 -8.51 25.54 18.08
N LEU A 4 -7.79 24.71 17.33
CA LEU A 4 -8.36 23.92 16.23
C LEU A 4 -9.38 22.93 16.81
N VAL A 5 -10.65 23.11 16.47
CA VAL A 5 -11.71 22.18 16.88
C VAL A 5 -11.76 21.03 15.89
N ILE A 6 -11.44 19.80 16.33
CA ILE A 6 -11.52 18.64 15.44
C ILE A 6 -12.98 18.24 15.27
N LEU A 7 -13.53 18.55 14.08
CA LEU A 7 -14.85 18.09 13.67
C LEU A 7 -14.74 16.76 12.93
N GLU A 8 -15.67 15.85 13.20
CA GLU A 8 -15.73 14.54 12.56
C GLU A 8 -17.07 14.30 11.85
N GLY A 9 -17.09 13.30 10.96
CA GLY A 9 -18.32 12.79 10.34
C GLY A 9 -19.15 13.89 9.69
N ASP A 10 -20.41 14.01 10.13
CA ASP A 10 -21.37 14.98 9.59
C ASP A 10 -21.03 16.43 9.93
N GLN A 11 -20.35 16.69 11.05
CA GLN A 11 -20.00 18.06 11.45
C GLN A 11 -19.00 18.67 10.47
N LEU A 12 -17.98 17.89 10.10
CA LEU A 12 -16.98 18.32 9.12
C LEU A 12 -17.60 18.52 7.73
N ARG A 13 -18.52 17.64 7.31
CA ARG A 13 -19.27 17.79 6.06
C ARG A 13 -20.16 19.03 6.05
N LYS A 14 -20.81 19.33 7.17
CA LYS A 14 -21.58 20.58 7.36
C LYS A 14 -20.68 21.79 7.24
N LEU A 15 -19.49 21.79 7.88
CA LEU A 15 -18.52 22.87 7.74
C LEU A 15 -18.10 23.06 6.27
N ALA A 16 -17.74 21.99 5.56
CA ALA A 16 -17.37 22.07 4.15
C ALA A 16 -18.49 22.71 3.30
N ARG A 17 -19.76 22.36 3.56
CA ARG A 17 -20.91 22.95 2.88
C ARG A 17 -21.08 24.44 3.21
N ILE A 18 -20.91 24.83 4.47
CA ILE A 18 -20.96 26.23 4.89
C ILE A 18 -19.88 27.04 4.17
N ILE A 19 -18.64 26.56 4.15
CA ILE A 19 -17.52 27.22 3.47
C ILE A 19 -17.81 27.36 1.97
N ARG A 20 -18.29 26.31 1.30
CA ARG A 20 -18.67 26.37 -0.12
C ARG A 20 -19.75 27.42 -0.38
N ASN A 21 -20.75 27.54 0.48
CA ASN A 21 -21.81 28.54 0.32
C ASN A 21 -21.28 29.96 0.55
N GLN A 22 -20.39 30.15 1.53
CA GLN A 22 -19.72 31.43 1.77
C GLN A 22 -18.85 31.84 0.57
N GLU A 23 -18.08 30.90 0.02
CA GLU A 23 -17.28 31.12 -1.19
C GLU A 23 -18.14 31.50 -2.39
N ALA A 24 -19.22 30.74 -2.66
CA ALA A 24 -20.14 31.04 -3.75
C ALA A 24 -20.77 32.44 -3.62
N ASN A 25 -21.12 32.85 -2.41
CA ASN A 25 -21.63 34.20 -2.14
C ASN A 25 -20.54 35.27 -2.33
N ALA A 26 -19.32 35.02 -1.88
CA ALA A 26 -18.20 35.92 -2.08
C ALA A 26 -17.87 36.10 -3.58
N ILE A 27 -17.87 35.00 -4.35
CA ILE A 27 -17.67 35.01 -5.80
C ILE A 27 -18.70 35.90 -6.50
N LYS A 28 -19.98 35.80 -6.12
CA LYS A 28 -21.06 36.64 -6.70
C LYS A 28 -20.86 38.15 -6.46
N ASN A 29 -20.09 38.53 -5.44
CA ASN A 29 -19.79 39.93 -5.15
C ASN A 29 -18.57 40.47 -5.92
N ILE A 30 -17.84 39.61 -6.63
CA ILE A 30 -16.72 40.01 -7.50
C ILE A 30 -17.29 40.55 -8.81
N LYS A 31 -16.75 41.68 -9.29
CA LYS A 31 -17.08 42.23 -10.61
C LYS A 31 -16.27 41.49 -11.68
N PHE A 32 -16.95 40.69 -12.49
CA PHE A 32 -16.36 40.03 -13.66
C PHE A 32 -16.61 40.85 -14.92
N GLN A 33 -15.70 40.76 -15.89
CA GLN A 33 -15.91 41.38 -17.21
C GLN A 33 -16.93 40.58 -18.03
N TYR A 34 -16.96 39.26 -17.84
CA TYR A 34 -17.82 38.35 -18.57
C TYR A 34 -18.49 37.33 -17.65
N GLU A 35 -19.72 36.92 -18.00
CA GLU A 35 -20.49 35.95 -17.23
C GLU A 35 -19.84 34.55 -17.21
N HIS A 36 -19.11 34.18 -18.26
CA HIS A 36 -18.45 32.88 -18.31
C HIS A 36 -17.34 32.73 -17.25
N GLU A 37 -16.67 33.82 -16.87
CA GLU A 37 -15.67 33.84 -15.79
C GLU A 37 -16.34 33.55 -14.45
N LEU A 38 -17.44 34.24 -14.16
CA LEU A 38 -18.25 33.98 -12.96
C LEU A 38 -18.66 32.50 -12.88
N ALA A 39 -19.16 31.95 -13.99
CA ALA A 39 -19.53 30.55 -14.07
C ALA A 39 -18.35 29.61 -13.80
N GLN A 40 -17.15 29.94 -14.31
CA GLN A 40 -15.93 29.16 -14.07
C GLN A 40 -15.55 29.13 -12.59
N TYR A 41 -15.57 30.28 -11.91
CA TYR A 41 -15.26 30.35 -10.47
C TYR A 41 -16.28 29.58 -9.63
N LEU A 42 -17.57 29.69 -9.95
CA LEU A 42 -18.62 28.95 -9.25
C LEU A 42 -18.48 27.43 -9.43
N ARG A 43 -18.15 26.97 -10.65
CA ARG A 43 -17.86 25.54 -10.91
C ARG A 43 -16.64 25.09 -10.12
N ALA A 44 -15.54 25.84 -10.16
CA ALA A 44 -14.33 25.48 -9.42
C ALA A 44 -14.58 25.36 -7.89
N SER A 45 -15.39 26.23 -7.30
CA SER A 45 -15.77 26.13 -5.88
C SER A 45 -16.65 24.89 -5.61
N ALA A 46 -17.57 24.56 -6.52
CA ALA A 46 -18.37 23.34 -6.42
C ALA A 46 -17.51 22.07 -6.54
N ASP A 47 -16.63 22.01 -7.53
CA ASP A 47 -15.72 20.87 -7.76
C ASP A 47 -14.78 20.64 -6.56
N ASN A 48 -14.29 21.74 -5.95
CA ASN A 48 -13.48 21.66 -4.74
C ASN A 48 -14.28 21.09 -3.55
N TYR A 49 -15.52 21.53 -3.36
CA TYR A 49 -16.40 20.98 -2.34
C TYR A 49 -16.65 19.49 -2.56
N GLU A 50 -17.02 19.09 -3.77
CA GLU A 50 -17.25 17.68 -4.11
C GLU A 50 -16.00 16.83 -3.88
N SER A 51 -14.83 17.35 -4.22
CA SER A 51 -13.54 16.69 -3.98
C SER A 51 -13.28 16.47 -2.49
N VAL A 52 -13.61 17.44 -1.64
CA VAL A 52 -13.50 17.30 -0.17
C VAL A 52 -14.49 16.27 0.37
N ILE A 53 -15.75 16.31 -0.09
CA ILE A 53 -16.76 15.34 0.35
C ILE A 53 -16.34 13.92 -0.04
N ARG A 54 -15.93 13.72 -1.29
CA ARG A 54 -15.42 12.43 -1.76
C ARG A 54 -14.21 11.95 -0.96
N LEU A 55 -13.28 12.85 -0.63
CA LEU A 55 -12.13 12.52 0.20
C LEU A 55 -12.55 12.00 1.59
N LEU A 56 -13.56 12.62 2.21
CA LEU A 56 -14.09 12.20 3.51
C LEU A 56 -14.86 10.88 3.41
N ASP A 57 -15.68 10.70 2.37
CA ASP A 57 -16.45 9.48 2.15
C ASP A 57 -15.53 8.28 1.87
N ASP A 58 -14.52 8.45 1.01
CA ASP A 58 -13.51 7.43 0.72
C ASP A 58 -12.73 7.03 1.99
N ASN A 59 -12.53 7.98 2.89
CA ASN A 59 -11.84 7.76 4.17
C ASN A 59 -12.71 6.98 5.16
N ASP A 60 -14.01 7.28 5.24
CA ASP A 60 -14.97 6.52 6.04
C ASP A 60 -15.11 5.08 5.54
N VAL A 61 -15.19 4.89 4.21
CA VAL A 61 -15.21 3.56 3.59
C VAL A 61 -13.96 2.76 3.96
N MET A 62 -12.77 3.38 3.90
CA MET A 62 -11.52 2.74 4.26
C MET A 62 -11.48 2.31 5.73
N LYS A 63 -11.88 3.19 6.65
CA LYS A 63 -11.97 2.89 8.09
C LYS A 63 -12.90 1.71 8.35
N HIS A 64 -14.06 1.67 7.69
CA HIS A 64 -15.01 0.58 7.82
C HIS A 64 -14.50 -0.74 7.22
N THR A 65 -13.84 -0.68 6.06
CA THR A 65 -13.33 -1.86 5.34
C THR A 65 -12.30 -2.63 6.16
N PHE A 66 -11.49 -1.93 6.96
CA PHE A 66 -10.39 -2.54 7.72
C PHE A 66 -10.69 -2.68 9.22
N LYS A 67 -11.94 -2.46 9.66
CA LYS A 67 -12.29 -2.45 11.09
C LYS A 67 -11.94 -3.76 11.82
N ASP A 68 -12.08 -4.90 11.15
CA ASP A 68 -11.92 -6.23 11.75
C ASP A 68 -10.49 -6.77 11.65
N ASP A 69 -9.61 -6.11 10.88
CA ASP A 69 -8.20 -6.49 10.73
C ASP A 69 -7.35 -5.62 11.67
N LYS A 70 -6.89 -6.19 12.80
CA LYS A 70 -6.17 -5.45 13.85
C LYS A 70 -5.01 -4.60 13.31
N THR A 71 -4.22 -5.12 12.38
CA THR A 71 -3.05 -4.40 11.85
C THR A 71 -3.48 -3.35 10.84
N ARG A 72 -4.40 -3.69 9.91
CA ARG A 72 -4.85 -2.75 8.89
C ARG A 72 -5.75 -1.66 9.46
N SER A 73 -6.48 -1.94 10.54
CA SER A 73 -7.32 -0.99 11.27
C SER A 73 -6.48 0.14 11.85
N LEU A 74 -5.32 -0.16 12.45
CA LEU A 74 -4.40 0.87 12.97
C LEU A 74 -3.95 1.82 11.86
N ILE A 75 -3.46 1.26 10.75
CA ILE A 75 -3.02 2.06 9.59
C ILE A 75 -4.19 2.87 9.00
N ALA A 76 -5.36 2.26 8.87
CA ALA A 76 -6.55 2.95 8.38
C ALA A 76 -6.97 4.10 9.31
N ASN A 77 -6.87 3.93 10.63
CA ASN A 77 -7.13 4.97 11.62
C ASN A 77 -6.10 6.10 11.59
N ASP A 78 -4.82 5.80 11.33
CA ASP A 78 -3.78 6.82 11.20
C ASP A 78 -4.02 7.70 9.97
N ILE A 79 -4.29 7.07 8.82
CA ILE A 79 -4.64 7.80 7.59
C ILE A 79 -5.94 8.57 7.82
N PHE A 80 -6.92 7.97 8.50
CA PHE A 80 -8.18 8.64 8.80
C PHE A 80 -7.97 9.92 9.62
N SER A 81 -7.25 9.81 10.73
CA SER A 81 -6.93 10.93 11.62
C SER A 81 -6.14 12.02 10.91
N TYR A 82 -5.18 11.64 10.05
CA TYR A 82 -4.41 12.56 9.24
C TYR A 82 -5.31 13.37 8.28
N ILE A 83 -6.20 12.69 7.54
CA ILE A 83 -7.09 13.35 6.58
C ILE A 83 -8.08 14.26 7.29
N VAL A 84 -8.72 13.78 8.37
CA VAL A 84 -9.68 14.58 9.15
C VAL A 84 -9.00 15.82 9.73
N SER A 85 -7.82 15.68 10.32
CA SER A 85 -7.08 16.81 10.90
C SER A 85 -6.67 17.82 9.83
N SER A 86 -6.17 17.32 8.69
CA SER A 86 -5.75 18.17 7.57
C SER A 86 -6.94 18.93 6.97
N VAL A 87 -8.08 18.27 6.74
CA VAL A 87 -9.28 18.92 6.22
C VAL A 87 -9.82 19.95 7.22
N ASN A 88 -9.83 19.65 8.52
CA ASN A 88 -10.20 20.63 9.56
C ASN A 88 -9.29 21.86 9.50
N LEU A 89 -7.98 21.67 9.46
CA LEU A 89 -7.01 22.77 9.35
C LEU A 89 -7.26 23.61 8.08
N GLY A 90 -7.45 22.95 6.94
CA GLY A 90 -7.72 23.60 5.67
C GLY A 90 -9.00 24.42 5.67
N LEU A 91 -10.07 23.92 6.28
CA LEU A 91 -11.37 24.59 6.30
C LEU A 91 -11.48 25.70 7.38
N GLN A 92 -10.83 25.54 8.53
CA GLN A 92 -10.95 26.47 9.66
C GLN A 92 -9.89 27.58 9.64
N GLU A 93 -8.63 27.25 9.34
CA GLU A 93 -7.52 28.21 9.47
C GLU A 93 -7.17 28.90 8.14
N VAL A 94 -7.31 28.20 7.01
CA VAL A 94 -6.92 28.76 5.72
C VAL A 94 -8.02 29.65 5.18
N LYS A 95 -7.99 30.95 5.49
CA LYS A 95 -9.03 31.92 5.10
C LYS A 95 -9.07 32.20 3.60
N ASN A 96 -7.90 32.25 2.95
CA ASN A 96 -7.80 32.54 1.51
C ASN A 96 -8.29 31.33 0.69
N TYR A 97 -9.27 31.58 -0.20
CA TYR A 97 -9.87 30.55 -1.05
C TYR A 97 -8.84 29.80 -1.92
N ALA A 98 -8.02 30.52 -2.69
CA ALA A 98 -7.06 29.90 -3.60
C ALA A 98 -6.02 29.07 -2.84
N LEU A 99 -5.59 29.54 -1.67
CA LEU A 99 -4.68 28.79 -0.81
C LEU A 99 -5.37 27.53 -0.24
N ARG A 100 -6.62 27.64 0.20
CA ARG A 100 -7.41 26.53 0.75
C ARG A 100 -7.64 25.44 -0.29
N VAL A 101 -8.04 25.80 -1.51
CA VAL A 101 -8.19 24.84 -2.64
C VAL A 101 -6.88 24.11 -2.91
N ASN A 102 -5.77 24.85 -3.02
CA ASN A 102 -4.46 24.25 -3.27
C ASN A 102 -4.00 23.34 -2.13
N TYR A 103 -4.26 23.73 -0.89
CA TYR A 103 -3.96 22.93 0.29
C TYR A 103 -4.78 21.62 0.27
N LEU A 104 -6.10 21.70 0.15
CA LEU A 104 -6.98 20.52 0.13
C LEU A 104 -6.68 19.58 -1.04
N ARG A 105 -6.35 20.14 -2.21
CA ARG A 105 -5.88 19.37 -3.37
C ARG A 105 -4.60 18.60 -3.06
N LYS A 106 -3.62 19.22 -2.40
CA LYS A 106 -2.37 18.55 -2.00
C LYS A 106 -2.63 17.43 -1.00
N ILE A 107 -3.55 17.60 -0.06
CA ILE A 107 -3.96 16.54 0.87
C ILE A 107 -4.57 15.35 0.13
N SER A 108 -5.45 15.62 -0.85
CA SER A 108 -6.02 14.57 -1.69
C SER A 108 -4.96 13.81 -2.53
N GLN A 109 -4.00 14.54 -3.10
CA GLN A 109 -2.87 13.95 -3.82
C GLN A 109 -2.01 13.07 -2.89
N HIS A 110 -1.63 13.59 -1.73
CA HIS A 110 -0.82 12.88 -0.75
C HIS A 110 -1.52 11.60 -0.25
N ARG A 111 -2.84 11.65 -0.03
CA ARG A 111 -3.63 10.47 0.31
C ARG A 111 -3.48 9.38 -0.76
N ASN A 112 -3.58 9.76 -2.03
CA ASN A 112 -3.46 8.80 -3.13
C ASN A 112 -2.03 8.23 -3.23
N GLU A 113 -1.02 9.04 -2.96
CA GLU A 113 0.38 8.58 -2.87
C GLU A 113 0.56 7.55 -1.75
N ILE A 114 -0.01 7.78 -0.55
CA ILE A 114 0.03 6.81 0.56
C ILE A 114 -0.63 5.49 0.14
N VAL A 115 -1.80 5.56 -0.50
CA VAL A 115 -2.51 4.36 -0.97
C VAL A 115 -1.71 3.60 -2.04
N GLN A 116 -1.10 4.32 -2.99
CA GLN A 116 -0.24 3.72 -4.01
C GLN A 116 1.01 3.08 -3.40
N TYR A 117 1.69 3.78 -2.50
CA TYR A 117 2.86 3.27 -1.79
C TYR A 117 2.54 1.96 -1.06
N ARG A 118 1.39 1.90 -0.38
CA ARG A 118 0.90 0.66 0.24
C ARG A 118 0.76 -0.47 -0.77
N ASN A 119 0.17 -0.21 -1.94
CA ASN A 119 0.00 -1.23 -2.98
C ASN A 119 1.35 -1.71 -3.52
N TYR A 120 2.28 -0.80 -3.79
CA TYR A 120 3.64 -1.14 -4.20
C TYR A 120 4.37 -2.00 -3.17
N MET A 121 4.27 -1.66 -1.89
CA MET A 121 4.87 -2.46 -0.82
C MET A 121 4.26 -3.85 -0.74
N LEU A 122 2.94 -3.98 -0.90
CA LEU A 122 2.27 -5.28 -0.93
C LEU A 122 2.72 -6.15 -2.12
N GLU A 123 2.85 -5.56 -3.31
CA GLU A 123 3.35 -6.26 -4.49
C GLU A 123 4.82 -6.67 -4.35
N TYR A 124 5.66 -5.77 -3.86
CA TYR A 124 7.06 -6.04 -3.59
C TYR A 124 7.24 -7.22 -2.63
N THR A 125 6.49 -7.24 -1.51
CA THR A 125 6.53 -8.35 -0.55
C THR A 125 6.02 -9.65 -1.16
N ARG A 126 4.96 -9.61 -1.98
CA ARG A 126 4.45 -10.81 -2.69
C ARG A 126 5.46 -11.39 -3.67
N ASN A 127 6.16 -10.53 -4.41
CA ASN A 127 7.14 -10.95 -5.40
C ASN A 127 8.41 -11.52 -4.75
N ARG A 128 8.79 -11.01 -3.57
CA ARG A 128 9.93 -11.51 -2.80
C ARG A 128 9.62 -12.70 -1.89
N GLN A 129 8.36 -13.06 -1.68
CA GLN A 129 8.03 -14.29 -0.99
C GLN A 129 8.45 -15.51 -1.82
N SER A 130 9.36 -16.32 -1.26
CA SER A 130 9.78 -17.58 -1.87
C SER A 130 8.58 -18.51 -2.10
N VAL A 131 8.69 -19.40 -3.10
CA VAL A 131 7.65 -20.40 -3.37
C VAL A 131 7.39 -21.25 -2.13
N ALA A 132 8.46 -21.62 -1.42
CA ALA A 132 8.38 -22.33 -0.15
C ALA A 132 7.59 -21.55 0.92
N ALA A 133 7.88 -20.26 1.11
CA ALA A 133 7.15 -19.42 2.07
C ALA A 133 5.66 -19.27 1.70
N ARG A 134 5.33 -19.16 0.40
CA ARG A 134 3.94 -19.11 -0.08
C ARG A 134 3.20 -20.42 0.15
N SER A 135 3.83 -21.56 -0.16
CA SER A 135 3.27 -22.89 0.06
C SER A 135 3.08 -23.18 1.55
N PHE A 136 4.06 -22.82 2.37
CA PHE A 136 3.97 -22.93 3.83
C PHE A 136 2.86 -22.04 4.40
N SER A 137 2.79 -20.77 3.99
CA SER A 137 1.72 -19.86 4.43
C SER A 137 0.33 -20.39 4.03
N ARG A 138 0.18 -20.97 2.83
CA ARG A 138 -1.05 -21.66 2.41
C ARG A 138 -1.37 -22.87 3.28
N TYR A 139 -0.38 -23.71 3.56
CA TYR A 139 -0.54 -24.86 4.44
C TYR A 139 -1.03 -24.44 5.84
N LEU A 140 -0.43 -23.41 6.43
CA LEU A 140 -0.87 -22.89 7.74
C LEU A 140 -2.31 -22.39 7.73
N LYS A 141 -2.70 -21.67 6.67
CA LYS A 141 -4.06 -21.18 6.51
C LYS A 141 -5.07 -22.32 6.39
N ASN A 142 -4.76 -23.34 5.60
CA ASN A 142 -5.64 -24.50 5.37
C ASN A 142 -5.72 -25.44 6.57
N SER A 143 -4.66 -25.54 7.37
CA SER A 143 -4.60 -26.37 8.58
C SER A 143 -5.20 -25.69 9.81
N GLY A 144 -5.60 -24.42 9.71
CA GLY A 144 -6.16 -23.65 10.84
C GLY A 144 -5.15 -23.35 11.95
N ILE A 145 -3.86 -23.60 11.72
CA ILE A 145 -2.79 -23.39 12.70
C ILE A 145 -2.50 -21.89 12.80
N LYS A 146 -2.69 -21.31 13.99
CA LYS A 146 -2.35 -19.90 14.22
C LYS A 146 -0.84 -19.76 14.40
N PHE A 147 -0.30 -18.62 13.98
CA PHE A 147 1.13 -18.32 14.09
C PHE A 147 1.66 -18.46 15.52
N ASN A 148 0.88 -18.06 16.52
CA ASN A 148 1.27 -18.21 17.94
C ASN A 148 1.39 -19.67 18.38
N ASP A 149 0.58 -20.57 17.82
CA ASP A 149 0.65 -22.00 18.13
C ASP A 149 1.88 -22.64 17.45
N LEU A 150 2.25 -22.10 16.30
CA LEU A 150 3.50 -22.40 15.61
C LEU A 150 4.72 -21.98 16.42
N LEU A 151 4.74 -20.75 16.92
CA LEU A 151 5.84 -20.25 17.75
C LEU A 151 6.03 -21.07 19.03
N LYS A 152 4.94 -21.57 19.62
CA LYS A 152 5.00 -22.47 20.79
C LYS A 152 5.51 -23.88 20.46
N ARG A 153 5.36 -24.31 19.21
CA ARG A 153 5.82 -25.63 18.72
C ARG A 153 7.24 -25.60 18.18
N MET A 154 7.72 -24.42 17.81
CA MET A 154 9.14 -24.26 17.51
C MET A 154 9.89 -24.29 18.84
N PRO A 155 10.82 -25.25 19.06
CA PRO A 155 11.77 -25.10 20.15
C PRO A 155 12.52 -23.79 19.93
N GLU A 156 12.94 -23.11 21.00
CA GLU A 156 13.81 -21.94 20.89
C GLU A 156 14.96 -22.31 19.94
N VAL A 157 15.01 -21.64 18.79
CA VAL A 157 16.09 -21.81 17.84
C VAL A 157 17.24 -21.05 18.46
N THR A 158 18.04 -21.74 19.26
CA THR A 158 19.36 -21.25 19.66
C THR A 158 20.18 -21.02 18.40
N GLU A 159 21.03 -20.00 18.42
CA GLU A 159 21.88 -19.58 17.29
C GLU A 159 22.62 -20.80 16.70
N ASP A 160 23.07 -21.71 17.57
CA ASP A 160 23.71 -22.98 17.20
C ASP A 160 22.84 -23.89 16.31
N ARG A 161 21.55 -24.02 16.59
CA ARG A 161 20.64 -24.87 15.79
C ARG A 161 20.31 -24.27 14.42
N PHE A 162 20.28 -22.94 14.34
CA PHE A 162 20.12 -22.26 13.05
C PHE A 162 21.38 -22.46 12.19
N MET A 163 22.55 -22.36 12.80
CA MET A 163 23.83 -22.55 12.11
C MET A 163 24.05 -24.01 11.68
N GLU A 164 23.67 -25.01 12.49
CA GLU A 164 23.66 -26.42 12.09
C GLU A 164 22.73 -26.67 10.90
N GLY A 165 21.51 -26.11 10.92
CA GLY A 165 20.57 -26.25 9.81
C GLY A 165 21.06 -25.58 8.52
N ALA A 166 21.72 -24.42 8.63
CA ALA A 166 22.33 -23.73 7.51
C ALA A 166 23.53 -24.50 6.94
N ALA A 167 24.38 -25.08 7.80
CA ALA A 167 25.51 -25.92 7.40
C ALA A 167 25.04 -27.18 6.66
N ALA A 168 24.03 -27.88 7.20
CA ALA A 168 23.45 -29.06 6.56
C ALA A 168 22.81 -28.73 5.19
N ALA A 169 22.16 -27.57 5.06
CA ALA A 169 21.59 -27.15 3.78
C ALA A 169 22.68 -26.81 2.74
N ILE A 170 23.82 -26.27 3.17
CA ILE A 170 24.98 -26.02 2.30
C ILE A 170 25.60 -27.34 1.85
N GLU A 171 25.73 -28.31 2.76
CA GLU A 171 26.28 -29.64 2.46
C GLU A 171 25.42 -30.40 1.45
N ILE A 172 24.10 -30.44 1.66
CA ILE A 172 23.15 -31.01 0.68
C ILE A 172 23.24 -30.27 -0.66
N GLY A 173 23.38 -28.95 -0.65
CA GLY A 173 23.53 -28.16 -1.87
C GLY A 173 24.81 -28.50 -2.65
N LEU A 174 25.91 -28.76 -1.94
CA LEU A 174 27.19 -29.17 -2.52
C LEU A 174 27.13 -30.59 -3.07
N GLU A 175 26.47 -31.52 -2.38
CA GLU A 175 26.25 -32.89 -2.86
C GLU A 175 25.40 -32.93 -4.14
N VAL A 176 24.31 -32.15 -4.19
CA VAL A 176 23.47 -32.04 -5.40
C VAL A 176 24.26 -31.42 -6.55
N ALA A 177 25.09 -30.41 -6.29
CA ALA A 177 25.94 -29.82 -7.32
C ALA A 177 26.98 -30.81 -7.84
N ALA A 178 27.62 -31.59 -6.97
CA ALA A 178 28.58 -32.63 -7.34
C ALA A 178 27.93 -33.72 -8.19
N ALA A 179 26.76 -34.24 -7.77
CA ALA A 179 26.00 -35.23 -8.53
C ALA A 179 25.58 -34.69 -9.91
N THR A 180 25.23 -33.41 -10.02
CA THR A 180 24.87 -32.79 -11.30
C THR A 180 26.07 -32.68 -12.25
N VAL A 181 27.26 -32.40 -11.71
CA VAL A 181 28.51 -32.36 -12.48
C VAL A 181 28.90 -33.77 -12.94
N GLU A 182 28.75 -34.77 -12.08
CA GLU A 182 29.05 -36.18 -12.39
C GLU A 182 28.15 -36.73 -13.51
N VAL A 183 26.83 -36.48 -13.42
CA VAL A 183 25.88 -36.82 -14.50
C VAL A 183 26.21 -36.05 -15.79
N GLY A 184 26.63 -34.79 -15.69
CA GLY A 184 27.05 -34.00 -16.85
C GLY A 184 28.30 -34.56 -17.54
N LEU A 185 29.26 -35.09 -16.77
CA LEU A 185 30.47 -35.75 -17.27
C LEU A 185 30.17 -37.10 -17.92
N GLU A 186 29.28 -37.91 -17.35
CA GLU A 186 28.85 -39.20 -17.95
C GLU A 186 28.11 -39.01 -19.28
N VAL A 187 27.30 -37.95 -19.39
CA VAL A 187 26.63 -37.59 -20.66
C VAL A 187 27.63 -37.08 -21.69
N ALA A 188 28.69 -36.39 -21.28
CA ALA A 188 29.73 -35.92 -22.19
C ALA A 188 30.58 -37.08 -22.74
N THR A 189 30.97 -38.05 -21.91
CA THR A 189 31.77 -39.21 -22.35
C THR A 189 30.99 -40.14 -23.27
N THR A 190 29.72 -40.39 -22.99
CA THR A 190 28.85 -41.18 -23.89
C THR A 190 28.65 -40.52 -25.25
N ASN A 191 28.56 -39.19 -25.33
CA ASN A 191 28.48 -38.49 -26.60
C ASN A 191 29.77 -38.56 -27.43
N VAL A 192 30.95 -38.54 -26.79
CA VAL A 192 32.25 -38.71 -27.48
C VAL A 192 32.39 -40.12 -28.07
N GLU A 193 32.00 -41.16 -27.34
CA GLU A 193 32.04 -42.55 -27.86
C GLU A 193 31.07 -42.78 -29.03
N VAL A 194 29.93 -42.07 -29.04
CA VAL A 194 28.95 -42.13 -30.15
C VAL A 194 29.48 -41.42 -31.41
N GLU A 195 30.25 -40.34 -31.26
CA GLU A 195 30.90 -39.67 -32.40
C GLU A 195 32.10 -40.45 -32.95
N GLU A 196 32.92 -41.06 -32.11
CA GLU A 196 34.04 -41.90 -32.57
C GLU A 196 33.57 -43.12 -33.35
N LYS A 197 32.48 -43.78 -32.92
CA LYS A 197 31.88 -44.91 -33.66
C LYS A 197 31.26 -44.51 -35.01
N LYS A 198 30.89 -43.25 -35.20
CA LYS A 198 30.41 -42.73 -36.49
C LYS A 198 31.53 -42.45 -37.49
N ASN A 199 32.75 -42.16 -37.03
CA ASN A 199 33.89 -41.86 -37.91
C ASN A 199 34.69 -43.10 -38.38
N VAL A 200 34.55 -44.25 -37.72
CA VAL A 200 35.22 -45.51 -38.11
C VAL A 200 34.45 -46.27 -39.21
N GLY A 201 33.23 -45.85 -39.55
CA GLY A 201 32.37 -46.48 -40.57
C GLY A 201 32.43 -45.84 -41.96
N ARG A 202 33.46 -45.06 -42.30
CA ARG A 202 33.64 -44.43 -43.61
C ARG A 202 34.91 -44.90 -44.32
#